data_AF-A0A1F9YQD2-F1
#
_entry.id   AF-A0A1F9YQD2-F1
#
_cell.length_a   1.000
_cell.length_b   1.000
_cell.length_c   1.000
_cell.angle_alpha   90.00
_cell.angle_beta   90.00
_cell.angle_gamma   90.00
#
_symmetry.space_group_name_H-M   'P 1'
#
loop_
_entity.id
_entity.type
_entity.pdbx_description
1 polymer ?
#
loop_
_entity_poly.entity_id
_entity_poly.type
_entity_poly.pdbx_seq_one_letter_code
_entity_poly.pdbx_strand_id
1 'polypeptide(L)'
;MLAITHLLVSLLLIQIFLLDRNDAFVALLFGVFIDADHLIGLQSYAKANGIMAVFDFDSLMHADGQWKSLMHNPVAAGIVAPISIMSRLAVPLLFWAAHIAMDFVEDAYLGIFSTPEAIFALLVGLSLVSIRYGRYIESFSTGTLSHYLRMELDGLRGIFKTEA
;
A
#
# COMPACT_ATOMS: atom_id res chain seq x y z
N MET A 1 3.42 -8.76 0.34
CA MET A 1 2.37 -8.66 1.39
C MET A 1 1.01 -8.42 0.77
N LEU A 2 -0.08 -8.65 1.52
CA LEU A 2 -1.42 -8.26 1.08
C LEU A 2 -1.47 -6.78 0.72
N ALA A 3 -2.16 -6.48 -0.38
CA ALA A 3 -2.38 -5.11 -0.85
C ALA A 3 -2.98 -4.20 0.25
N ILE A 4 -3.80 -4.76 1.14
CA ILE A 4 -4.36 -4.03 2.29
C ILE A 4 -3.25 -3.63 3.28
N THR A 5 -2.30 -4.51 3.57
CA THR A 5 -1.17 -4.23 4.46
C THR A 5 -0.31 -3.12 3.87
N HIS A 6 0.01 -3.19 2.58
CA HIS A 6 0.72 -2.12 1.85
C HIS A 6 0.00 -0.78 1.91
N LEU A 7 -1.32 -0.79 1.72
CA LEU A 7 -2.14 0.41 1.83
C LEU A 7 -2.08 1.02 3.23
N LEU A 8 -2.26 0.21 4.27
CA LEU A 8 -2.23 0.68 5.65
C LEU A 8 -0.88 1.29 6.03
N VAL A 9 0.23 0.62 5.66
CA VAL A 9 1.58 1.14 5.90
C VAL A 9 1.81 2.43 5.12
N SER A 10 1.42 2.48 3.85
CA SER A 10 1.55 3.68 3.02
C SER A 10 0.77 4.87 3.62
N LEU A 11 -0.48 4.63 4.05
CA LEU A 11 -1.29 5.66 4.70
C LEU A 11 -0.66 6.12 6.02
N LEU A 12 -0.10 5.19 6.82
CA LEU A 12 0.58 5.54 8.05
C LEU A 12 1.82 6.42 7.79
N LEU A 13 2.66 6.05 6.83
CA LEU A 13 3.84 6.84 6.46
C LEU A 13 3.46 8.22 5.91
N ILE A 14 2.41 8.32 5.09
CA ILE A 14 1.84 9.60 4.63
C ILE A 14 1.49 10.49 5.82
N GLN A 15 0.84 9.93 6.85
CA GLN A 15 0.52 10.69 8.07
C GLN A 15 1.77 11.09 8.85
N ILE A 16 2.74 10.20 9.02
CA ILE A 16 3.98 10.47 9.77
C ILE A 16 4.81 11.56 9.11
N PHE A 17 4.98 11.50 7.79
CA PHE A 17 5.77 12.48 7.03
C PHE A 17 5.00 13.75 6.67
N LEU A 18 3.74 13.87 7.08
CA LEU A 18 2.89 15.03 6.80
C LEU A 18 2.85 15.39 5.30
N LEU A 19 2.75 14.36 4.46
CA LEU A 19 2.73 14.55 3.01
C LEU A 19 1.47 15.30 2.59
N ASP A 20 1.62 16.24 1.65
CA ASP A 20 0.49 16.93 1.05
C ASP A 20 -0.25 16.00 0.07
N ARG A 21 -1.31 16.50 -0.58
CA ARG A 21 -2.13 15.67 -1.48
C ARG A 21 -1.36 15.15 -2.70
N ASN A 22 -0.41 15.92 -3.23
CA ASN A 22 0.36 15.54 -4.40
C ASN A 22 1.39 14.48 -4.01
N ASP A 23 2.12 14.72 -2.92
CA ASP A 23 3.08 13.76 -2.38
C ASP A 23 2.39 12.46 -1.92
N ALA A 24 1.18 12.57 -1.34
CA ALA A 24 0.38 11.41 -0.93
C ALA A 24 -0.09 10.56 -2.13
N PHE A 25 -0.44 11.20 -3.25
CA PHE A 25 -0.78 10.48 -4.48
C PHE A 25 0.43 9.70 -5.01
N VAL A 26 1.60 10.34 -5.07
CA VAL A 26 2.85 9.69 -5.49
C VAL A 26 3.23 8.55 -4.52
N ALA A 27 3.10 8.78 -3.22
CA ALA A 27 3.31 7.76 -2.20
C ALA A 27 2.42 6.52 -2.40
N LEU A 28 1.13 6.71 -2.70
CA LEU A 28 0.23 5.60 -3.00
C LEU A 28 0.56 4.91 -4.33
N LEU A 29 1.01 5.66 -5.33
CA LEU A 29 1.44 5.10 -6.62
C LEU A 29 2.61 4.12 -6.43
N PHE A 30 3.63 4.51 -5.67
CA PHE A 30 4.84 3.70 -5.49
C PHE A 30 4.76 2.71 -4.32
N GLY A 31 3.91 2.96 -3.32
CA GLY A 31 3.76 2.11 -2.14
C GLY A 31 2.65 1.05 -2.26
N VAL A 32 1.70 1.23 -3.18
CA VAL A 32 0.53 0.35 -3.33
C VAL A 32 0.27 -0.01 -4.79
N PHE A 33 0.08 0.98 -5.66
CA PHE A 33 -0.33 0.72 -7.05
C PHE A 33 0.80 0.23 -7.95
N ILE A 34 2.03 0.19 -7.43
CA ILE A 34 3.18 -0.34 -8.16
C ILE A 34 2.95 -1.79 -8.55
N ASP A 35 2.25 -2.55 -7.69
CA ASP A 35 1.78 -3.92 -7.91
C ASP A 35 0.89 -4.10 -9.14
N ALA A 36 0.34 -3.02 -9.72
CA ALA A 36 -0.45 -3.14 -10.95
C ALA A 36 0.40 -3.63 -12.14
N ASP A 37 1.72 -3.52 -12.06
CA ASP A 37 2.65 -4.08 -13.03
C ASP A 37 2.56 -5.62 -13.13
N HIS A 38 2.11 -6.28 -12.05
CA HIS A 38 1.76 -7.70 -12.07
C HIS A 38 0.71 -8.09 -13.09
N LEU A 39 -0.17 -7.18 -13.52
CA LEU A 39 -1.12 -7.47 -14.59
C LEU A 39 -0.39 -7.73 -15.93
N ILE A 40 0.75 -7.08 -16.14
CA ILE A 40 1.62 -7.28 -17.30
C ILE A 40 2.35 -8.63 -17.18
N GLY A 41 2.82 -8.97 -15.98
CA GLY A 41 3.41 -10.27 -15.66
C GLY A 41 2.41 -11.42 -15.85
N LEU A 42 1.19 -11.25 -15.36
CA LEU A 42 0.10 -12.21 -15.47
C LEU A 42 -0.32 -12.44 -16.92
N GLN A 43 -0.39 -11.38 -17.74
CA GLN A 43 -0.64 -11.53 -19.18
C GLN A 43 0.44 -12.40 -19.85
N SER A 44 1.71 -12.17 -19.51
CA SER A 44 2.84 -12.92 -20.06
C SER A 44 2.82 -14.38 -19.60
N TYR A 45 2.51 -14.61 -18.32
CA TYR A 45 2.33 -15.95 -17.75
C TYR A 45 1.18 -16.72 -18.42
N ALA A 46 0.03 -16.08 -18.63
CA ALA A 46 -1.12 -16.67 -19.30
C ALA A 46 -0.83 -17.05 -20.76
N LYS A 47 0.00 -16.27 -21.46
CA LYS A 47 0.47 -16.61 -22.81
C LYS A 47 1.40 -17.82 -22.82
N ALA A 48 2.24 -17.98 -21.80
CA ALA A 48 3.20 -19.07 -21.72
C ALA A 48 2.60 -20.40 -21.22
N ASN A 49 1.71 -20.34 -20.22
CA ASN A 49 1.17 -21.52 -19.52
C ASN A 49 -0.31 -21.79 -19.84
N GLY A 50 -0.95 -20.93 -20.63
CA GLY A 50 -2.37 -21.01 -20.95
C GLY A 50 -3.27 -20.28 -19.93
N ILE A 51 -4.45 -19.83 -20.38
CA ILE A 51 -5.40 -19.07 -19.54
C ILE A 51 -5.89 -19.87 -18.33
N MET A 52 -5.98 -21.20 -18.45
CA MET A 52 -6.42 -22.05 -17.33
C MET A 52 -5.44 -22.03 -16.16
N ALA A 53 -4.15 -21.78 -16.40
CA ALA A 53 -3.14 -21.65 -15.35
C ALA A 53 -3.32 -20.39 -14.49
N VAL A 54 -4.11 -19.40 -14.94
CA VAL A 54 -4.46 -18.20 -14.16
C VAL A 54 -5.50 -18.51 -13.08
N PHE A 55 -6.25 -19.61 -13.21
CA PHE A 55 -7.23 -20.02 -12.21
C PHE A 55 -6.66 -21.00 -11.17
N ASP A 56 -5.42 -21.44 -11.37
CA ASP A 56 -4.67 -22.22 -10.37
C ASP A 56 -4.10 -21.26 -9.31
N PHE A 57 -4.96 -20.93 -8.35
CA PHE A 57 -4.62 -20.02 -7.26
C PHE A 57 -3.46 -20.53 -6.41
N ASP A 58 -3.29 -21.84 -6.24
CA ASP A 58 -2.13 -22.37 -5.52
C ASP A 58 -0.85 -22.04 -6.28
N SER A 59 -0.81 -22.27 -7.60
CA SER A 59 0.36 -21.94 -8.41
C SER A 59 0.66 -20.44 -8.46
N LEU A 60 -0.36 -19.57 -8.52
CA LEU A 60 -0.16 -18.12 -8.52
C LEU A 60 0.28 -17.57 -7.16
N MET A 61 -0.15 -18.20 -6.07
CA MET A 61 0.15 -17.76 -4.71
C MET A 61 1.41 -18.44 -4.13
N HIS A 62 2.23 -19.10 -4.96
CA HIS A 62 3.57 -19.49 -4.53
C HIS A 62 4.54 -18.31 -4.64
N ALA A 63 5.42 -18.16 -3.64
CA ALA A 63 6.46 -17.12 -3.60
C ALA A 63 7.40 -17.16 -4.81
N ASP A 64 7.53 -18.33 -5.43
CA ASP A 64 8.36 -18.63 -6.61
C ASP A 64 7.65 -18.33 -7.95
N GLY A 65 6.42 -17.81 -7.89
CA GLY A 65 5.59 -17.53 -9.05
C GLY A 65 6.26 -16.57 -10.04
N GLN A 66 6.48 -17.06 -11.27
CA GLN A 66 7.15 -16.35 -12.37
C GLN A 66 6.41 -15.10 -12.90
N TRP A 67 5.28 -14.71 -12.30
CA TRP A 67 4.52 -13.51 -12.69
C TRP A 67 4.95 -12.24 -11.93
N LYS A 68 5.86 -12.36 -10.94
CA LYS A 68 6.46 -11.22 -10.25
C LYS A 68 7.10 -10.27 -11.27
N SER A 69 6.71 -9.00 -11.20
CA SER A 69 6.93 -8.03 -12.27
C SER A 69 8.22 -7.22 -12.11
N LEU A 70 8.59 -6.48 -13.17
CA LEU A 70 9.82 -5.68 -13.28
C LEU A 70 10.05 -4.76 -12.07
N MET A 71 9.00 -4.17 -11.50
CA MET A 71 9.14 -3.18 -10.42
C MET A 71 9.56 -3.79 -9.08
N HIS A 72 9.53 -5.12 -8.97
CA HIS A 72 10.03 -5.86 -7.79
C HIS A 72 11.49 -6.29 -7.92
N ASN A 73 12.13 -6.02 -9.07
CA ASN A 73 13.55 -6.29 -9.29
C ASN A 73 14.41 -5.09 -8.85
N PRO A 74 15.60 -5.29 -8.25
CA PRO A 74 16.55 -4.22 -7.96
C PRO A 74 16.87 -3.30 -9.15
N VAL A 75 16.77 -3.80 -10.39
CA VAL A 75 16.94 -3.02 -11.62
C VAL A 75 15.91 -1.87 -11.73
N ALA A 76 14.72 -2.02 -11.14
CA ALA A 76 13.71 -0.96 -11.10
C ALA A 76 14.18 0.30 -10.37
N ALA A 77 15.19 0.19 -9.48
CA ALA A 77 15.83 1.37 -8.89
C ALA A 77 16.37 2.33 -9.95
N GLY A 78 16.82 1.82 -11.11
CA GLY A 78 17.25 2.65 -12.24
C GLY A 78 16.13 3.49 -12.87
N ILE A 79 14.87 3.13 -12.65
CA ILE A 79 13.68 3.88 -13.10
C ILE A 79 13.17 4.78 -11.96
N VAL A 80 13.04 4.22 -10.76
CA VAL A 80 12.47 4.93 -9.59
C VAL A 80 13.41 6.04 -9.11
N ALA A 81 14.73 5.80 -9.09
CA ALA A 81 15.70 6.77 -8.57
C ALA A 81 15.72 8.08 -9.38
N PRO A 82 15.78 8.09 -10.73
CA PRO A 82 15.68 9.33 -11.49
C PRO A 82 14.39 10.12 -11.25
N ILE A 83 13.24 9.43 -11.15
CA ILE A 83 11.94 10.05 -10.83
C ILE A 83 11.99 10.71 -9.44
N SER A 84 12.73 10.11 -8.51
CA SER A 84 12.84 10.56 -7.12
C SER A 84 13.72 11.79 -6.93
N ILE A 85 14.68 12.06 -7.83
CA ILE A 85 15.58 13.22 -7.73
C ILE A 85 14.79 14.54 -7.73
N MET A 86 13.65 14.58 -8.41
CA MET A 86 12.80 15.75 -8.50
C MET A 86 11.71 15.81 -7.41
N SER A 87 11.61 14.78 -6.56
CA SER A 87 10.59 14.69 -5.52
C SER A 87 11.09 15.21 -4.19
N ARG A 88 10.25 15.97 -3.49
CA ARG A 88 10.47 16.29 -2.07
C ARG A 88 10.63 14.98 -1.29
N LEU A 89 11.59 14.92 -0.37
CA LEU A 89 11.93 13.73 0.45
C LEU A 89 12.21 12.43 -0.34
N ALA A 90 12.44 12.50 -1.66
CA ALA A 90 12.53 11.31 -2.52
C ALA A 90 11.34 10.35 -2.31
N VAL A 91 10.12 10.88 -2.18
CA VAL A 91 8.88 10.11 -1.92
C VAL A 91 8.75 8.84 -2.79
N PRO A 92 8.95 8.87 -4.12
CA PRO A 92 8.85 7.66 -4.92
C PRO A 92 9.80 6.55 -4.45
N LEU A 93 11.07 6.88 -4.22
CA LEU A 93 12.08 5.93 -3.75
C LEU A 93 11.75 5.40 -2.36
N LEU A 94 11.33 6.28 -1.44
CA LEU A 94 10.98 5.89 -0.07
C LEU A 94 9.84 4.88 -0.04
N PHE A 95 8.75 5.17 -0.77
CA PHE A 95 7.55 4.33 -0.76
C PHE A 95 7.75 3.05 -1.57
N TRP A 96 8.48 3.11 -2.68
CA TRP A 96 8.90 1.92 -3.40
C TRP A 96 9.81 1.03 -2.54
N ALA A 97 10.81 1.59 -1.86
CA ALA A 97 11.69 0.82 -0.99
C ALA A 97 10.93 0.19 0.19
N ALA A 98 9.98 0.92 0.79
CA ALA A 98 9.12 0.37 1.83
C ALA A 98 8.27 -0.80 1.32
N HIS A 99 7.72 -0.67 0.12
CA HIS A 99 6.97 -1.72 -0.56
C HIS A 99 7.82 -2.99 -0.77
N ILE A 100 8.99 -2.84 -1.40
CA ILE A 100 9.92 -3.97 -1.62
C ILE A 100 10.37 -4.61 -0.30
N ALA A 101 10.61 -3.81 0.74
CA ALA A 101 10.98 -4.34 2.05
C ALA A 101 9.85 -5.16 2.68
N MET A 102 8.59 -4.75 2.51
CA MET A 102 7.44 -5.50 3.00
C MET A 102 7.28 -6.83 2.26
N ASP A 103 7.42 -6.83 0.93
CA ASP A 103 7.42 -8.06 0.14
C ASP A 103 8.55 -9.00 0.53
N PHE A 104 9.76 -8.47 0.69
CA PHE A 104 10.90 -9.26 1.16
C PHE A 104 10.61 -9.91 2.53
N VAL A 105 10.00 -9.17 3.46
CA VAL A 105 9.65 -9.71 4.78
C VAL A 105 8.59 -10.83 4.67
N GLU A 106 7.60 -10.66 3.79
CA GLU A 106 6.61 -11.71 3.54
C GLU A 106 7.26 -12.97 2.98
N ASP A 107 8.01 -12.83 1.87
CA ASP A 107 8.65 -13.94 1.16
C ASP A 107 9.66 -14.67 2.04
N ALA A 108 10.48 -13.94 2.80
CA ALA A 108 11.59 -14.52 3.55
C ALA A 108 11.20 -15.09 4.93
N TYR A 109 10.15 -14.56 5.57
CA TYR A 109 9.89 -14.86 6.99
C TYR A 109 8.46 -15.25 7.34
N LEU A 110 7.45 -14.74 6.63
CA LEU A 110 6.07 -14.86 7.08
C LEU A 110 5.26 -15.87 6.26
N GLY A 111 5.49 -15.93 4.96
CA GLY A 111 4.59 -16.58 4.01
C GLY A 111 3.32 -15.76 3.76
N ILE A 112 2.64 -16.09 2.67
CA ILE A 112 1.46 -15.38 2.17
C ILE A 112 0.24 -15.68 3.08
N PHE A 113 -0.56 -14.65 3.38
CA PHE A 113 -1.73 -14.74 4.27
C PHE A 113 -1.42 -15.22 5.70
N SER A 114 -0.25 -14.88 6.22
CA SER A 114 0.17 -15.36 7.54
C SER A 114 -0.55 -14.63 8.69
N THR A 115 -0.75 -15.34 9.82
CA THR A 115 -1.28 -14.72 11.05
C THR A 115 -0.45 -13.52 11.54
N PRO A 116 0.90 -13.56 11.52
CA PRO A 116 1.72 -12.40 11.88
C PRO A 116 1.46 -11.17 11.00
N GLU A 117 1.23 -11.36 9.70
CA GLU A 117 0.87 -10.26 8.80
C GLU A 117 -0.46 -9.62 9.20
N ALA A 118 -1.48 -10.43 9.49
CA ALA A 118 -2.78 -9.92 9.93
C ALA A 118 -2.68 -9.11 11.23
N ILE A 119 -1.86 -9.57 12.18
CA ILE A 119 -1.59 -8.83 13.43
C ILE A 119 -0.86 -7.52 13.12
N PHE A 120 0.16 -7.54 12.25
CA PHE A 120 0.88 -6.34 11.85
C PHE A 120 -0.05 -5.32 11.19
N ALA A 121 -0.89 -5.74 10.24
CA ALA A 121 -1.89 -4.89 9.59
C ALA A 121 -2.85 -4.26 10.60
N LEU A 122 -3.31 -5.03 11.59
CA LEU A 122 -4.16 -4.50 12.67
C LEU A 122 -3.45 -3.42 13.48
N LEU A 123 -2.20 -3.65 13.89
CA LEU A 123 -1.41 -2.69 14.67
C LEU A 123 -1.13 -1.39 13.88
N VAL A 124 -0.83 -1.50 12.59
CA VAL A 124 -0.65 -0.35 11.70
C VAL A 124 -1.97 0.42 11.56
N GLY A 125 -3.09 -0.27 11.35
CA GLY A 125 -4.41 0.34 11.28
C GLY A 125 -4.80 1.08 12.57
N LEU A 126 -4.57 0.46 13.73
CA LEU A 126 -4.80 1.10 15.04
C LEU A 126 -3.90 2.34 15.23
N SER A 127 -2.64 2.26 14.81
CA SER A 127 -1.70 3.39 14.87
C SER A 127 -2.16 4.55 14.00
N LEU A 128 -2.63 4.26 12.78
CA LEU A 128 -3.18 5.26 11.87
C LEU A 128 -4.40 5.97 12.48
N VAL A 129 -5.36 5.21 13.04
CA VAL A 129 -6.54 5.76 13.71
C VAL A 129 -6.13 6.61 14.91
N SER A 130 -5.15 6.14 15.70
CA SER A 130 -4.67 6.84 16.89
C SER A 130 -4.02 8.19 16.55
N ILE A 131 -3.17 8.24 15.52
CA ILE A 131 -2.55 9.49 15.06
C ILE A 131 -3.61 10.49 14.58
N ARG A 132 -4.57 10.03 13.77
CA ARG A 132 -5.64 10.90 13.27
C ARG A 132 -6.53 11.43 14.39
N TYR A 133 -6.89 10.57 15.35
CA TYR A 133 -7.67 10.96 16.51
C TYR A 133 -6.91 11.95 17.42
N GLY A 134 -5.60 11.75 17.61
CA GLY A 134 -4.75 12.68 18.36
C GLY A 134 -4.78 14.09 17.76
N ARG A 135 -4.55 14.21 16.44
CA ARG A 135 -4.63 15.50 15.72
C ARG A 135 -6.01 16.14 15.78
N TYR A 136 -7.06 15.32 15.77
CA TYR A 136 -8.43 15.79 15.92
C TYR A 136 -8.66 16.41 17.30
N ILE A 137 -8.21 15.78 18.38
CA ILE A 137 -8.33 16.34 19.74
C ILE A 137 -7.52 17.64 19.87
N GLU A 138 -6.31 17.68 19.31
CA GLU A 138 -5.49 18.90 19.29
C GLU A 138 -6.19 20.07 18.59
N SER A 139 -6.96 19.77 17.54
CA SER A 139 -7.73 20.78 16.77
C SER A 139 -9.06 21.16 17.44
N PHE A 140 -9.64 20.25 18.23
CA PHE A 140 -10.95 20.41 18.87
C PHE A 140 -10.89 20.00 20.35
N SER A 141 -10.67 20.98 21.24
CA SER A 141 -10.43 20.76 22.67
C SER A 141 -11.56 20.06 23.44
N THR A 142 -12.77 19.99 22.87
CA THR A 142 -13.93 19.27 23.45
C THR A 142 -14.34 18.03 22.63
N GLY A 143 -13.49 17.60 21.70
CA GLY A 143 -13.76 16.47 20.82
C GLY A 143 -13.77 15.13 21.55
N THR A 144 -14.83 14.34 21.37
CA THR A 144 -14.90 12.95 21.84
C THR A 144 -14.64 11.98 20.69
N LEU A 145 -14.28 10.73 21.02
CA LEU A 145 -14.11 9.66 20.02
C LEU A 145 -15.38 9.45 19.19
N SER A 146 -16.56 9.51 19.81
CA SER A 146 -17.83 9.35 19.10
C SER A 146 -18.07 10.46 18.08
N HIS A 147 -17.67 11.70 18.37
CA HIS A 147 -17.74 12.81 17.43
C HIS A 147 -16.77 12.63 16.27
N TYR A 148 -15.51 12.27 16.57
CA TYR A 148 -14.52 11.94 15.55
C TYR A 148 -15.01 10.84 14.59
N LEU A 149 -15.52 9.73 15.14
CA LEU A 149 -16.03 8.62 14.32
C LEU A 149 -17.21 9.03 13.44
N ARG A 150 -18.13 9.87 13.95
CA ARG A 150 -19.23 10.40 13.12
C ARG A 150 -18.72 11.26 11.99
N MET A 151 -17.78 12.16 12.27
CA MET A 151 -17.16 13.02 11.26
C MET A 151 -16.49 12.20 10.14
N GLU A 152 -15.70 11.18 10.50
CA GLU A 152 -15.07 10.29 9.50
C GLU A 152 -16.10 9.52 8.67
N LEU A 153 -17.15 8.99 9.30
CA LEU A 153 -18.24 8.28 8.62
C LEU A 153 -19.04 9.18 7.67
N ASP A 154 -19.30 10.42 8.09
CA ASP A 154 -20.01 11.40 7.26
C ASP A 154 -19.13 11.89 6.09
N GLY A 155 -17.82 12.04 6.31
CA GLY A 155 -16.85 12.29 5.25
C GLY A 155 -16.84 11.18 4.19
N LEU A 156 -16.81 9.92 4.62
CA LEU A 156 -16.92 8.76 3.71
C LEU A 156 -18.24 8.79 2.92
N ARG A 157 -19.36 9.07 3.58
CA ARG A 157 -20.66 9.20 2.90
C ARG A 157 -20.70 10.35 1.88
N GLY A 158 -19.98 11.43 2.14
CA GLY A 158 -19.85 12.56 1.22
C GLY A 158 -19.14 12.18 -0.09
N ILE A 159 -18.14 11.30 -0.02
CA ILE A 159 -17.45 10.76 -1.21
C ILE A 159 -18.42 9.96 -2.09
N PHE A 160 -19.33 9.19 -1.50
CA PHE A 160 -20.32 8.41 -2.26
C PHE A 160 -21.56 9.20 -2.68
N LYS A 161 -21.71 10.45 -2.23
CA LYS A 161 -22.83 11.33 -2.57
C LYS A 161 -22.47 12.42 -3.58
N THR A 162 -21.23 12.46 -4.04
CA THR A 162 -20.82 13.38 -5.11
C THR A 162 -21.21 12.77 -6.46
N GLU A 163 -22.29 13.32 -7.01
CA GLU A 163 -22.84 13.17 -8.38
C GLU A 163 -23.59 11.87 -8.73
N ALA A 164 -24.91 11.93 -8.52
CA ALA A 164 -25.92 11.37 -9.43
C ALA A 164 -26.74 12.53 -10.01
#